data_AF-A0A9D7D220-F1
#
_entry.id   AF-A0A9D7D220-F1
#
_cell.length_a   1.000
_cell.length_b   1.000
_cell.length_c   1.000
_cell.angle_alpha   90.00
_cell.angle_beta   90.00
_cell.angle_gamma   90.00
#
_symmetry.space_group_name_H-M   'P 1'
#
loop_
_entity.id
_entity.type
_entity.pdbx_description
1 polymer ?
#
loop_
_entity_poly.entity_id
_entity_poly.type
_entity_poly.pdbx_seq_one_letter_code
_entity_poly.pdbx_strand_id
1 'polypeptide(L)'
;MGASRRISEYAPRSAKRAGVAAAIGAWPLLSMALAGSGCSAEGTPDGPIDAATHETDGAAGLGAEAGDASPIEASSERDAALEAAVALDVPASLVAALGDKTYVEGSCVPVTYAGWPYAAQRCTYMNGLAVTIANPPPDRVARWIVDASSLIEALDALHQSDRPNWEKGLLVIAKHTIGQSSRIFPLDGQVWENGVAYVFERGVTKTCSSGCYCRVNSMSRQGYCAYASQVLGTETESACLAKFGQTTSTLTEPWLAHCFDNHKAAFTADRNEHYRAAAYAANKTVKAALADAGAPTAAAILAALSKAY
;
A
#
# COMPACT_ATOMS: atom_id res chain seq x y z
N MET A 1 41.36 54.68 65.64
CA MET A 1 40.11 54.81 66.41
C MET A 1 38.97 54.48 65.48
N GLY A 2 38.27 53.38 65.76
CA GLY A 2 37.42 52.69 64.80
C GLY A 2 36.01 53.26 64.66
N ALA A 3 35.36 52.92 63.54
CA ALA A 3 33.92 52.95 63.43
C ALA A 3 33.47 51.89 62.41
N SER A 4 32.79 50.86 62.94
CA SER A 4 32.03 49.86 62.21
C SER A 4 31.04 50.47 61.22
N ARG A 5 30.93 49.89 60.02
CA ARG A 5 29.72 50.00 59.19
C ARG A 5 29.17 48.61 58.88
N ARG A 6 27.88 48.47 59.15
CA ARG A 6 27.02 47.33 58.89
C ARG A 6 26.22 47.55 57.60
N ILE A 7 26.02 46.45 56.88
CA ILE A 7 24.82 45.99 56.15
C ILE A 7 24.36 46.85 54.96
N SER A 8 24.37 46.28 53.74
CA SER A 8 23.21 45.55 53.20
C SER A 8 23.45 45.10 51.76
N GLU A 9 23.02 43.88 51.48
CA GLU A 9 23.12 43.14 50.23
C GLU A 9 22.39 43.83 49.06
N TYR A 10 23.02 43.80 47.88
CA TYR A 10 22.40 44.05 46.58
C TYR A 10 22.73 42.86 45.66
N ALA A 11 21.70 42.12 45.24
CA ALA A 11 21.82 41.07 44.24
C ALA A 11 21.92 41.68 42.82
N PRO A 12 22.79 41.16 41.93
CA PRO A 12 22.81 41.58 40.53
C PRO A 12 21.90 40.72 39.63
N ARG A 13 21.25 41.42 38.70
CA ARG A 13 20.47 40.91 37.56
C ARG A 13 21.32 40.01 36.66
N SER A 14 20.81 38.84 36.30
CA SER A 14 21.36 37.99 35.24
C SER A 14 20.56 38.12 33.94
N ALA A 15 21.31 38.16 32.84
CA ALA A 15 20.90 38.52 31.50
C ALA A 15 20.04 37.45 30.80
N LYS A 16 19.14 37.96 29.93
CA LYS A 16 18.33 37.19 28.98
C LYS A 16 19.22 36.43 27.97
N ARG A 17 18.96 35.13 27.81
CA ARG A 17 19.22 34.39 26.57
C ARG A 17 17.90 33.90 26.01
N ALA A 18 17.59 34.32 24.78
CA ALA A 18 16.50 33.79 23.99
C ALA A 18 16.90 32.41 23.45
N GLY A 19 16.16 31.38 23.84
CA GLY A 19 16.22 30.05 23.24
C GLY A 19 14.93 29.82 22.46
N VAL A 20 15.07 29.65 21.14
CA VAL A 20 14.00 29.24 20.24
C VAL A 20 13.71 27.77 20.52
N ALA A 21 12.54 27.48 21.09
CA ALA A 21 12.03 26.13 21.26
C ALA A 21 11.48 25.64 19.91
N ALA A 22 12.09 24.58 19.38
CA ALA A 22 11.52 23.80 18.28
C ALA A 22 10.26 23.08 18.79
N ALA A 23 9.12 23.41 18.20
CA ALA A 23 7.87 22.71 18.46
C ALA A 23 7.95 21.28 17.87
N ILE A 24 8.08 20.29 18.76
CA ILE A 24 7.87 18.88 18.43
C ILE A 24 6.36 18.72 18.25
N GLY A 25 5.92 18.67 17.00
CA GLY A 25 4.52 18.40 16.67
C GLY A 25 4.14 17.00 17.12
N ALA A 26 3.21 16.90 18.07
CA ALA A 26 2.56 15.67 18.43
C ALA A 26 1.74 15.17 17.22
N TRP A 27 2.11 14.02 16.68
CA TRP A 27 1.30 13.31 15.69
C TRP A 27 0.11 12.68 16.42
N PRO A 28 -1.14 12.92 16.00
CA PRO A 28 -2.27 12.28 16.63
C PRO A 28 -2.23 10.77 16.32
N LEU A 29 -2.30 9.97 17.39
CA LEU A 29 -2.51 8.54 17.39
C LEU A 29 -3.77 8.21 16.59
N LEU A 30 -3.62 7.76 15.35
CA LEU A 30 -4.72 7.23 14.56
C LEU A 30 -4.88 5.75 14.95
N SER A 31 -5.88 5.46 15.78
CA SER A 31 -6.29 4.08 16.07
C SER A 31 -6.67 3.40 14.75
N MET A 32 -5.94 2.34 14.39
CA MET A 32 -6.35 1.41 13.34
C MET A 32 -7.66 0.74 13.76
N ALA A 33 -8.79 1.28 13.30
CA ALA A 33 -10.07 0.60 13.38
C ALA A 33 -10.09 -0.48 12.28
N LEU A 34 -9.76 -1.71 12.66
CA LEU A 34 -10.06 -2.90 11.87
C LEU A 34 -11.59 -3.02 11.76
N ALA A 35 -12.14 -2.75 10.58
CA ALA A 35 -13.54 -3.05 10.28
C ALA A 35 -13.69 -4.57 10.20
N GLY A 36 -14.07 -5.20 11.32
CA GLY A 36 -14.49 -6.59 11.37
C GLY A 36 -15.90 -6.73 10.79
N SER A 37 -15.99 -7.20 9.55
CA SER A 37 -17.26 -7.73 9.02
C SER A 37 -17.52 -9.09 9.66
N GLY A 38 -18.51 -9.14 10.55
CA GLY A 38 -19.06 -10.38 11.07
C GLY A 38 -19.87 -11.09 9.98
N CYS A 39 -19.39 -12.25 9.54
CA CYS A 39 -20.22 -13.24 8.86
C CYS A 39 -20.76 -14.20 9.91
N SER A 40 -22.06 -14.14 10.16
CA SER A 40 -22.79 -15.17 10.88
C SER A 40 -22.70 -16.49 10.13
N ALA A 41 -22.24 -17.52 10.82
CA ALA A 41 -22.27 -18.90 10.38
C ALA A 41 -23.57 -19.54 10.88
N GLU A 42 -24.36 -20.13 9.98
CA GLU A 42 -25.33 -21.19 10.30
C GLU A 42 -25.66 -21.94 8.99
N GLY A 43 -25.45 -23.26 8.98
CA GLY A 43 -25.76 -24.14 7.85
C GLY A 43 -24.89 -25.41 7.81
N THR A 44 -25.27 -26.41 8.59
CA THR A 44 -24.71 -27.78 8.65
C THR A 44 -25.05 -28.60 7.37
N PRO A 45 -24.35 -29.73 7.12
CA PRO A 45 -24.13 -30.33 5.80
C PRO A 45 -25.15 -31.42 5.44
N ASP A 46 -25.27 -31.72 4.15
CA ASP A 46 -25.74 -33.02 3.66
C ASP A 46 -25.12 -33.39 2.31
N GLY A 47 -24.61 -34.63 2.23
CA GLY A 47 -24.70 -35.47 1.03
C GLY A 47 -23.46 -35.60 0.12
N PRO A 48 -22.95 -36.83 -0.10
CA PRO A 48 -21.91 -37.11 -1.10
C PRO A 48 -22.54 -37.25 -2.50
N ILE A 49 -21.82 -36.83 -3.55
CA ILE A 49 -22.17 -37.20 -4.92
C ILE A 49 -21.00 -37.96 -5.53
N ASP A 50 -21.37 -39.17 -5.97
CA ASP A 50 -20.53 -40.21 -6.51
C ASP A 50 -19.78 -39.83 -7.78
N ALA A 51 -18.62 -40.48 -7.92
CA ALA A 51 -17.87 -40.61 -9.14
C ALA A 51 -18.65 -41.41 -10.19
N ALA A 52 -18.69 -40.91 -11.43
CA ALA A 52 -18.98 -41.72 -12.59
C ALA A 52 -18.02 -41.34 -13.73
N THR A 53 -17.21 -42.33 -14.08
CA THR A 53 -16.40 -42.46 -15.28
C THR A 53 -17.24 -42.36 -16.55
N HIS A 54 -16.72 -41.69 -17.58
CA HIS A 54 -17.09 -42.00 -18.95
C HIS A 54 -15.88 -41.79 -19.89
N GLU A 55 -15.26 -42.90 -20.26
CA GLU A 55 -14.52 -43.02 -21.52
C GLU A 55 -15.50 -42.92 -22.69
N THR A 56 -15.06 -42.33 -23.80
CA THR A 56 -15.37 -42.80 -25.16
C THR A 56 -14.33 -42.27 -26.13
N ASP A 57 -13.77 -43.21 -26.89
CA ASP A 57 -12.93 -43.02 -28.07
C ASP A 57 -13.64 -42.27 -29.21
N GLY A 58 -12.86 -41.64 -30.08
CA GLY A 58 -13.36 -41.07 -31.33
C GLY A 58 -12.26 -40.53 -32.23
N ALA A 59 -11.68 -41.41 -33.04
CA ALA A 59 -10.74 -41.07 -34.12
C ALA A 59 -11.43 -40.34 -35.29
N ALA A 60 -10.75 -39.37 -35.91
CA ALA A 60 -10.64 -39.21 -37.37
C ALA A 60 -9.82 -37.95 -37.70
N GLY A 61 -8.81 -38.12 -38.54
CA GLY A 61 -7.86 -37.08 -38.92
C GLY A 61 -8.37 -36.12 -39.99
N LEU A 62 -7.57 -35.09 -40.25
CA LEU A 62 -7.55 -34.31 -41.47
C LEU A 62 -6.12 -33.83 -41.71
N GLY A 63 -5.55 -34.20 -42.85
CA GLY A 63 -4.34 -33.58 -43.37
C GLY A 63 -4.61 -32.15 -43.79
N ALA A 64 -3.61 -31.29 -43.66
CA ALA A 64 -3.59 -29.96 -44.25
C ALA A 64 -2.20 -29.68 -44.81
N GLU A 65 -2.22 -29.30 -46.09
CA GLU A 65 -1.10 -29.05 -46.96
C GLU A 65 -0.29 -27.82 -46.54
N ALA A 66 1.00 -27.88 -46.86
CA ALA A 66 1.94 -26.78 -46.77
C ALA A 66 1.56 -25.67 -47.77
N GLY A 67 1.16 -24.51 -47.25
CA GLY A 67 0.87 -23.30 -48.01
C GLY A 67 1.84 -22.18 -47.63
N ASP A 68 2.78 -21.97 -48.53
CA ASP A 68 3.54 -20.76 -48.89
C ASP A 68 3.59 -19.56 -47.91
N ALA A 69 4.80 -19.21 -47.49
CA ALA A 69 5.11 -18.07 -46.65
C ALA A 69 5.35 -16.81 -47.51
N SER A 70 4.51 -15.80 -47.33
CA SER A 70 4.84 -14.42 -47.70
C SER A 70 5.10 -13.60 -46.43
N PRO A 71 6.23 -12.85 -46.31
CA PRO A 71 6.49 -12.02 -45.15
C PRO A 71 5.65 -10.75 -45.20
N ILE A 72 4.79 -10.56 -44.20
CA ILE A 72 4.09 -9.29 -43.95
C ILE A 72 5.04 -8.38 -43.17
N GLU A 73 5.94 -7.69 -43.87
CA GLU A 73 6.71 -6.55 -43.35
C GLU A 73 5.79 -5.31 -43.30
N ALA A 74 4.82 -5.29 -42.39
CA ALA A 74 3.96 -4.11 -42.15
C ALA A 74 3.21 -4.17 -40.81
N SER A 75 3.89 -4.39 -39.68
CA SER A 75 3.25 -4.31 -38.35
C SER A 75 4.09 -3.66 -37.24
N SER A 76 5.40 -3.44 -37.43
CA SER A 76 6.28 -3.01 -36.34
C SER A 76 6.14 -1.52 -35.94
N GLU A 77 5.64 -0.65 -36.81
CA GLU A 77 5.55 0.79 -36.53
C GLU A 77 4.21 1.24 -35.94
N ARG A 78 3.14 0.44 -36.07
CA ARG A 78 1.84 0.73 -35.41
C ARG A 78 1.82 0.34 -33.95
N ASP A 79 2.52 -0.74 -33.59
CA ASP A 79 2.56 -1.23 -32.21
C ASP A 79 3.50 -0.38 -31.33
N ALA A 80 4.54 0.23 -31.91
CA ALA A 80 5.43 1.16 -31.20
C ALA A 80 4.78 2.52 -30.85
N ALA A 81 3.68 2.89 -31.53
CA ALA A 81 3.01 4.17 -31.35
C ALA A 81 1.87 4.13 -30.30
N LEU A 82 1.43 2.94 -29.86
CA LEU A 82 0.28 2.78 -28.95
C LEU A 82 0.67 2.70 -27.46
N GLU A 83 1.96 2.53 -27.15
CA GLU A 83 2.49 2.53 -25.76
C GLU A 83 3.30 3.79 -25.43
N ALA A 84 2.94 4.95 -25.98
CA ALA A 84 3.24 6.20 -25.30
C ALA A 84 2.37 6.22 -24.03
N ALA A 85 2.86 5.62 -22.95
CA ALA A 85 2.20 5.62 -21.65
C ALA A 85 1.77 7.06 -21.34
N VAL A 86 0.45 7.31 -21.31
CA VAL A 86 -0.09 8.62 -21.01
C VAL A 86 0.49 9.04 -19.67
N ALA A 87 1.26 10.12 -19.66
CA ALA A 87 1.93 10.58 -18.46
C ALA A 87 0.90 10.81 -17.36
N LEU A 88 1.09 10.16 -16.20
CA LEU A 88 0.22 10.36 -15.04
C LEU A 88 0.30 11.80 -14.56
N ASP A 89 -0.87 12.39 -14.33
CA ASP A 89 -1.03 13.77 -13.91
C ASP A 89 -0.87 13.91 -12.39
N VAL A 90 0.37 13.81 -11.92
CA VAL A 90 0.73 13.77 -10.50
C VAL A 90 0.83 15.19 -9.90
N PRO A 91 -0.02 15.56 -8.92
CA PRO A 91 0.08 16.86 -8.26
C PRO A 91 1.38 17.01 -7.45
N ALA A 92 2.01 18.18 -7.53
CA ALA A 92 3.19 18.48 -6.73
C ALA A 92 2.89 18.44 -5.21
N SER A 93 1.67 18.81 -4.81
CA SER A 93 1.19 18.73 -3.42
C SER A 93 1.15 17.29 -2.90
N LEU A 94 0.85 16.32 -3.75
CA LEU A 94 0.84 14.90 -3.40
C LEU A 94 2.27 14.41 -3.11
N VAL A 95 3.22 14.75 -3.98
CA VAL A 95 4.64 14.44 -3.78
C VAL A 95 5.15 15.10 -2.48
N ALA A 96 4.79 16.36 -2.26
CA ALA A 96 5.17 17.09 -1.05
C ALA A 96 4.57 16.46 0.24
N ALA A 97 3.31 16.01 0.18
CA ALA A 97 2.64 15.35 1.31
C ALA A 97 3.26 13.99 1.66
N LEU A 98 3.76 13.28 0.65
CA LEU A 98 4.46 12.01 0.83
C LEU A 98 5.85 12.20 1.47
N GLY A 99 6.56 13.29 1.11
CA GLY A 99 7.80 13.75 1.73
C GLY A 99 8.96 12.75 1.72
N ASP A 100 10.20 13.23 1.88
CA ASP A 100 11.38 12.34 1.84
C ASP A 100 11.62 11.58 3.15
N LYS A 101 11.00 12.03 4.24
CA LYS A 101 11.19 11.45 5.57
C LYS A 101 10.31 10.21 5.76
N THR A 102 10.96 9.13 6.16
CA THR A 102 10.34 7.88 6.58
C THR A 102 10.24 7.82 8.11
N TYR A 103 9.33 7.03 8.66
CA TYR A 103 9.20 6.88 10.12
C TYR A 103 10.34 6.13 10.80
N VAL A 104 11.31 5.57 10.06
CA VAL A 104 12.51 5.00 10.68
C VAL A 104 13.36 6.11 11.31
N GLU A 105 13.53 6.03 12.62
CA GLU A 105 13.98 7.17 13.45
C GLU A 105 15.49 7.26 13.64
N GLY A 106 16.24 6.22 13.23
CA GLY A 106 17.67 6.08 13.52
C GLY A 106 18.60 6.28 12.33
N SER A 107 19.89 6.05 12.58
CA SER A 107 20.91 5.97 11.53
C SER A 107 20.63 4.79 10.60
N CYS A 108 20.66 5.06 9.30
CA CYS A 108 20.53 4.04 8.27
C CYS A 108 21.89 3.84 7.60
N VAL A 109 22.28 2.59 7.38
CA VAL A 109 23.47 2.23 6.61
C VAL A 109 23.05 1.45 5.36
N PRO A 110 23.65 1.71 4.18
CA PRO A 110 23.39 0.92 2.99
C PRO A 110 23.71 -0.56 3.21
N VAL A 111 22.84 -1.45 2.73
CA VAL A 111 23.01 -2.90 2.77
C VAL A 111 22.47 -3.54 1.49
N THR A 112 22.85 -4.79 1.25
CA THR A 112 22.22 -5.66 0.25
C THR A 112 21.21 -6.58 0.93
N TYR A 113 20.15 -6.94 0.21
CA TYR A 113 19.18 -7.95 0.65
C TYR A 113 19.04 -9.02 -0.43
N ALA A 114 19.07 -10.29 -0.07
CA ALA A 114 19.07 -11.38 -1.03
C ALA A 114 17.81 -11.34 -1.92
N GLY A 115 18.02 -11.40 -3.24
CA GLY A 115 16.94 -11.32 -4.23
C GLY A 115 16.33 -9.92 -4.43
N TRP A 116 16.76 -8.89 -3.70
CA TRP A 116 16.34 -7.51 -3.90
C TRP A 116 17.37 -6.76 -4.76
N PRO A 117 17.00 -6.25 -5.94
CA PRO A 117 17.97 -5.68 -6.88
C PRO A 117 18.24 -4.19 -6.66
N TYR A 118 17.51 -3.51 -5.77
CA TYR A 118 17.60 -2.06 -5.58
C TYR A 118 18.31 -1.69 -4.28
N ALA A 119 18.55 -0.39 -4.08
CA ALA A 119 19.13 0.10 -2.83
C ALA A 119 18.26 -0.32 -1.63
N ALA A 120 18.92 -0.88 -0.61
CA ALA A 120 18.34 -1.18 0.68
C ALA A 120 19.19 -0.55 1.78
N GLN A 121 18.57 -0.31 2.93
CA GLN A 121 19.22 0.29 4.08
C GLN A 121 18.82 -0.46 5.33
N ARG A 122 19.78 -0.72 6.22
CA ARG A 122 19.50 -1.19 7.56
C ARG A 122 19.45 0.01 8.49
N CYS A 123 18.30 0.26 9.08
CA CYS A 123 18.04 1.38 9.95
C CYS A 123 17.85 0.91 11.38
N THR A 124 18.41 1.66 12.33
CA THR A 124 18.03 1.51 13.74
C THR A 124 16.63 2.07 13.95
N TYR A 125 15.86 1.38 14.80
CA TYR A 125 14.52 1.75 15.21
C TYR A 125 14.47 1.84 16.74
N MET A 126 13.37 2.38 17.28
CA MET A 126 13.13 2.50 18.73
C MET A 126 13.53 1.23 19.50
N ASN A 127 14.00 1.41 20.73
CA ASN A 127 14.38 0.34 21.65
C ASN A 127 15.50 -0.58 21.13
N GLY A 128 16.36 -0.08 20.24
CA GLY A 128 17.48 -0.85 19.68
C GLY A 128 17.05 -1.89 18.64
N LEU A 129 15.79 -1.86 18.21
CA LEU A 129 15.33 -2.66 17.08
C LEU A 129 16.01 -2.21 15.79
N ALA A 130 15.94 -3.05 14.77
CA ALA A 130 16.47 -2.74 13.46
C ALA A 130 15.59 -3.31 12.36
N VAL A 131 15.48 -2.56 11.28
CA VAL A 131 14.70 -2.93 10.09
C VAL A 131 15.53 -2.66 8.84
N THR A 132 15.53 -3.63 7.93
CA THR A 132 16.06 -3.47 6.59
C THR A 132 14.92 -3.00 5.69
N ILE A 133 15.09 -1.85 5.05
CA ILE A 133 14.05 -1.20 4.25
C ILE A 133 14.54 -0.93 2.84
N ALA A 134 13.60 -0.86 1.90
CA ALA A 134 13.77 -0.11 0.67
C ALA A 134 12.82 1.10 0.69
N ASN A 135 13.34 2.26 0.29
CA ASN A 135 12.61 3.52 0.32
C ASN A 135 12.36 3.98 -1.13
N PRO A 136 11.21 3.64 -1.74
CA PRO A 136 10.85 4.21 -3.04
C PRO A 136 10.77 5.74 -2.91
N PRO A 137 11.11 6.52 -3.95
CA PRO A 137 11.04 7.98 -3.84
C PRO A 137 9.58 8.48 -3.82
N PRO A 138 9.30 9.67 -3.27
CA PRO A 138 7.91 10.15 -3.10
C PRO A 138 7.14 10.28 -4.41
N ASP A 139 7.79 10.69 -5.50
CA ASP A 139 7.20 10.80 -6.83
C ASP A 139 6.75 9.44 -7.38
N ARG A 140 7.52 8.38 -7.11
CA ARG A 140 7.16 7.00 -7.46
C ARG A 140 5.88 6.56 -6.76
N VAL A 141 5.75 6.84 -5.47
CA VAL A 141 4.55 6.49 -4.71
C VAL A 141 3.35 7.35 -5.11
N ALA A 142 3.58 8.62 -5.41
CA ALA A 142 2.53 9.51 -5.92
C ALA A 142 1.93 8.99 -7.23
N ARG A 143 2.76 8.44 -8.13
CA ARG A 143 2.29 7.77 -9.36
C ARG A 143 1.42 6.56 -9.07
N TRP A 144 1.80 5.71 -8.11
CA TRP A 144 0.95 4.57 -7.70
C TRP A 144 -0.41 5.02 -7.15
N ILE A 145 -0.43 6.10 -6.37
CA ILE A 145 -1.67 6.65 -5.82
C ILE A 145 -2.58 7.19 -6.94
N VAL A 146 -2.01 7.94 -7.89
CA VAL A 146 -2.78 8.46 -9.04
C VAL A 146 -3.29 7.31 -9.91
N ASP A 147 -2.45 6.34 -10.28
CA ASP A 147 -2.85 5.15 -11.04
C ASP A 147 -4.00 4.40 -10.35
N ALA A 148 -3.84 4.09 -9.06
CA ALA A 148 -4.83 3.34 -8.31
C ALA A 148 -6.13 4.12 -8.07
N SER A 149 -6.07 5.47 -8.00
CA SER A 149 -7.26 6.29 -7.76
C SER A 149 -8.33 6.15 -8.84
N SER A 150 -7.95 5.76 -10.06
CA SER A 150 -8.87 5.45 -11.16
C SER A 150 -9.84 4.29 -10.84
N LEU A 151 -9.50 3.43 -9.88
CA LEU A 151 -10.37 2.34 -9.42
C LEU A 151 -11.40 2.79 -8.38
N ILE A 152 -11.34 4.05 -7.92
CA ILE A 152 -12.31 4.67 -7.03
C ILE A 152 -13.17 5.60 -7.89
N GLU A 153 -14.21 5.05 -8.51
CA GLU A 153 -15.02 5.72 -9.53
C GLU A 153 -15.49 7.13 -9.12
N ALA A 154 -15.95 7.29 -7.89
CA ALA A 154 -16.41 8.59 -7.40
C ALA A 154 -15.28 9.61 -7.26
N LEU A 155 -14.06 9.19 -6.91
CA LEU A 155 -12.90 10.05 -6.88
C LEU A 155 -12.43 10.35 -8.30
N ASP A 156 -12.32 9.34 -9.17
CA ASP A 156 -11.90 9.48 -10.57
C ASP A 156 -12.78 10.48 -11.34
N ALA A 157 -14.10 10.47 -11.09
CA ALA A 157 -15.03 11.43 -11.68
C ALA A 157 -14.68 12.91 -11.34
N LEU A 158 -14.02 13.18 -10.21
CA LEU A 158 -13.56 14.51 -9.83
C LEU A 158 -12.32 14.96 -10.62
N HIS A 159 -11.56 14.04 -11.23
CA HIS A 159 -10.28 14.35 -11.88
C HIS A 159 -10.40 15.50 -12.89
N GLN A 160 -11.42 15.45 -13.75
CA GLN A 160 -11.69 16.47 -14.75
C GLN A 160 -12.75 17.49 -14.32
N SER A 161 -13.69 17.10 -13.44
CA SER A 161 -14.83 17.95 -13.07
C SER A 161 -14.55 18.90 -11.88
N ASP A 162 -13.68 18.51 -10.96
CA ASP A 162 -13.35 19.25 -9.74
C ASP A 162 -11.94 18.89 -9.26
N ARG A 163 -10.95 19.33 -10.04
CA ARG A 163 -9.53 19.07 -9.82
C ARG A 163 -9.07 19.34 -8.37
N PRO A 164 -9.45 20.46 -7.70
CA PRO A 164 -9.06 20.70 -6.32
C PRO A 164 -9.56 19.64 -5.33
N ASN A 165 -10.77 19.11 -5.50
CA ASN A 165 -11.28 18.06 -4.60
C ASN A 165 -10.79 16.66 -4.97
N TRP A 166 -10.50 16.38 -6.24
CA TRP A 166 -9.75 15.18 -6.64
C TRP A 166 -8.39 15.12 -5.93
N GLU A 167 -7.64 16.22 -5.97
CA GLU A 167 -6.33 16.32 -5.32
C GLU A 167 -6.43 16.11 -3.81
N LYS A 168 -7.43 16.71 -3.14
CA LYS A 168 -7.70 16.43 -1.71
C LYS A 168 -7.96 14.95 -1.45
N GLY A 169 -8.65 14.26 -2.36
CA GLY A 169 -8.86 12.82 -2.26
C GLY A 169 -7.56 12.03 -2.31
N LEU A 170 -6.65 12.37 -3.23
CA LEU A 170 -5.32 11.75 -3.28
C LEU A 170 -4.52 11.99 -1.99
N LEU A 171 -4.65 13.18 -1.39
CA LEU A 171 -4.01 13.51 -0.12
C LEU A 171 -4.53 12.68 1.05
N VAL A 172 -5.79 12.23 1.02
CA VAL A 172 -6.32 11.25 2.00
C VAL A 172 -5.56 9.92 1.86
N ILE A 173 -5.40 9.42 0.64
CA ILE A 173 -4.69 8.16 0.36
C ILE A 173 -3.21 8.27 0.75
N ALA A 174 -2.57 9.41 0.47
CA ALA A 174 -1.19 9.68 0.86
C ALA A 174 -1.03 9.71 2.38
N LYS A 175 -1.93 10.39 3.10
CA LYS A 175 -1.91 10.42 4.56
C LYS A 175 -2.01 9.01 5.15
N HIS A 176 -2.89 8.17 4.61
CA HIS A 176 -2.99 6.78 5.03
C HIS A 176 -1.69 6.01 4.77
N THR A 177 -1.12 6.14 3.56
CA THR A 177 0.17 5.53 3.19
C THR A 177 1.27 5.90 4.18
N ILE A 178 1.36 7.19 4.53
CA ILE A 178 2.36 7.68 5.47
C ILE A 178 2.15 7.11 6.87
N GLY A 179 0.91 7.08 7.34
CA GLY A 179 0.56 6.51 8.64
C GLY A 179 0.79 4.99 8.75
N GLN A 180 0.71 4.25 7.65
CA GLN A 180 0.88 2.80 7.63
C GLN A 180 2.33 2.34 7.54
N SER A 181 3.13 3.01 6.70
CA SER A 181 4.47 2.52 6.33
C SER A 181 5.47 3.63 6.05
N SER A 182 5.07 4.91 6.05
CA SER A 182 5.86 6.00 5.45
C SER A 182 6.52 5.63 4.13
N ARG A 183 5.78 4.92 3.26
CA ARG A 183 6.19 4.51 1.91
C ARG A 183 7.24 3.39 1.83
N ILE A 184 7.79 2.93 2.94
CA ILE A 184 8.90 1.98 2.91
C ILE A 184 8.43 0.55 2.67
N PHE A 185 9.23 -0.23 1.94
CA PHE A 185 9.13 -1.68 1.90
C PHE A 185 10.02 -2.28 3.00
N PRO A 186 9.47 -2.78 4.13
CA PRO A 186 10.26 -3.40 5.18
C PRO A 186 10.68 -4.81 4.75
N LEU A 187 11.88 -4.94 4.19
CA LEU A 187 12.39 -6.20 3.65
C LEU A 187 12.65 -7.25 4.73
N ASP A 188 13.08 -6.85 5.92
CA ASP A 188 13.29 -7.74 7.06
C ASP A 188 13.47 -6.93 8.36
N GLY A 189 13.34 -7.59 9.51
CA GLY A 189 13.62 -7.00 10.81
C GLY A 189 12.36 -6.64 11.57
N GLN A 190 12.45 -5.65 12.46
CA GLN A 190 11.37 -5.36 13.42
C GLN A 190 11.18 -3.87 13.64
N VAL A 191 9.93 -3.47 13.82
CA VAL A 191 9.56 -2.13 14.29
C VAL A 191 8.62 -2.24 15.49
N TRP A 192 8.66 -1.24 16.35
CA TRP A 192 7.77 -1.12 17.50
C TRP A 192 6.62 -0.17 17.18
N GLU A 193 5.39 -0.67 17.22
CA GLU A 193 4.18 0.12 17.00
C GLU A 193 3.16 -0.26 18.09
N ASN A 194 2.59 0.74 18.78
CA ASN A 194 1.50 0.56 19.76
C ASN A 194 1.73 -0.52 20.83
N GLY A 195 2.96 -0.66 21.32
CA GLY A 195 3.29 -1.65 22.35
C GLY A 195 3.57 -3.06 21.83
N VAL A 196 3.65 -3.24 20.51
CA VAL A 196 3.88 -4.53 19.84
C VAL A 196 5.08 -4.43 18.90
N ALA A 197 5.92 -5.46 18.90
CA ALA A 197 6.96 -5.65 17.90
C ALA A 197 6.37 -6.31 16.65
N TYR A 198 6.35 -5.56 15.54
CA TYR A 198 6.00 -6.06 14.23
C TYR A 198 7.26 -6.57 13.55
N VAL A 199 7.31 -7.90 13.35
CA VAL A 199 8.39 -8.55 12.61
C VAL A 199 8.04 -8.55 11.13
N PHE A 200 9.02 -8.29 10.26
CA PHE A 200 8.85 -8.30 8.82
C PHE A 200 9.72 -9.33 8.15
N GLU A 201 9.22 -9.86 7.04
CA GLU A 201 9.99 -10.66 6.09
C GLU A 201 9.49 -10.37 4.68
N ARG A 202 10.41 -10.02 3.77
CA ARG A 202 10.14 -9.72 2.35
C ARG A 202 9.00 -8.73 2.12
N GLY A 203 8.84 -7.75 3.00
CA GLY A 203 7.77 -6.76 2.90
C GLY A 203 6.44 -7.23 3.49
N VAL A 204 6.39 -8.33 4.24
CA VAL A 204 5.17 -8.85 4.88
C VAL A 204 5.32 -8.88 6.39
N THR A 205 4.26 -8.50 7.12
CA THR A 205 4.21 -8.69 8.58
C THR A 205 4.17 -10.17 8.92
N LYS A 206 5.13 -10.62 9.71
CA LYS A 206 5.28 -12.00 10.19
C LYS A 206 4.38 -12.32 11.38
N THR A 207 4.13 -11.33 12.24
CA THR A 207 3.21 -11.45 13.38
C THR A 207 1.78 -11.40 12.86
N CYS A 208 1.28 -12.53 12.39
CA CYS A 208 0.00 -12.65 11.70
C CYS A 208 -1.24 -12.62 12.62
N SER A 209 -1.13 -12.05 13.84
CA SER A 209 -2.24 -12.02 14.81
C SER A 209 -3.47 -11.27 14.30
N SER A 210 -3.26 -10.21 13.51
CA SER A 210 -4.31 -9.46 12.82
C SER A 210 -4.28 -9.68 11.30
N GLY A 211 -3.32 -10.44 10.77
CA GLY A 211 -3.09 -10.64 9.34
C GLY A 211 -1.61 -10.53 8.94
N CYS A 212 -1.20 -11.37 7.98
CA CYS A 212 0.09 -11.25 7.32
C CYS A 212 -0.01 -10.25 6.16
N TYR A 213 0.04 -8.95 6.45
CA TYR A 213 -0.17 -7.91 5.44
C TYR A 213 1.08 -7.61 4.62
N CYS A 214 0.90 -7.38 3.33
CA CYS A 214 1.90 -6.76 2.48
C CYS A 214 2.06 -5.29 2.84
N ARG A 215 3.25 -4.91 3.31
CA ARG A 215 3.54 -3.58 3.85
C ARG A 215 3.99 -2.64 2.73
N VAL A 216 3.07 -1.74 2.42
CA VAL A 216 3.24 -0.31 2.12
C VAL A 216 1.87 0.36 2.21
N ASN A 217 0.81 -0.40 1.92
CA ASN A 217 -0.59 -0.05 2.04
C ASN A 217 -1.41 -1.14 2.77
N SER A 218 -0.74 -2.01 3.52
CA SER A 218 -1.33 -3.09 4.33
C SER A 218 -2.30 -4.00 3.56
N MET A 219 -1.90 -4.45 2.36
CA MET A 219 -2.72 -5.32 1.53
C MET A 219 -2.81 -6.74 2.11
N SER A 220 -4.02 -7.28 2.22
CA SER A 220 -4.27 -8.67 2.65
C SER A 220 -4.38 -9.61 1.45
N ARG A 221 -4.23 -10.92 1.71
CA ARG A 221 -4.46 -11.96 0.70
C ARG A 221 -5.89 -11.92 0.18
N GLN A 222 -6.86 -11.80 1.08
CA GLN A 222 -8.28 -11.73 0.71
C GLN A 222 -8.56 -10.51 -0.16
N GLY A 223 -8.01 -9.34 0.20
CA GLY A 223 -8.14 -8.13 -0.59
C GLY A 223 -7.54 -8.27 -1.99
N TYR A 224 -6.32 -8.82 -2.08
CA TYR A 224 -5.67 -9.09 -3.36
C TYR A 224 -6.43 -10.13 -4.19
N CYS A 225 -6.87 -11.24 -3.60
CA CYS A 225 -7.56 -12.31 -4.33
C CYS A 225 -8.94 -11.88 -4.85
N ALA A 226 -9.67 -11.06 -4.09
CA ALA A 226 -10.90 -10.45 -4.58
C ALA A 226 -10.63 -9.54 -5.78
N TYR A 227 -9.56 -8.73 -5.73
CA TYR A 227 -9.14 -7.88 -6.85
C TYR A 227 -8.67 -8.70 -8.07
N ALA A 228 -7.84 -9.72 -7.87
CA ALA A 228 -7.34 -10.60 -8.93
C ALA A 228 -8.51 -11.29 -9.65
N SER A 229 -9.53 -11.70 -8.92
CA SER A 229 -10.70 -12.33 -9.49
C SER A 229 -11.64 -11.36 -10.19
N GLN A 230 -11.97 -10.23 -9.56
CA GLN A 230 -13.04 -9.34 -10.04
C GLN A 230 -12.55 -8.25 -10.99
N VAL A 231 -11.25 -7.92 -10.97
CA VAL A 231 -10.68 -6.85 -11.81
C VAL A 231 -9.68 -7.40 -12.82
N LEU A 232 -8.75 -8.26 -12.38
CA LEU A 232 -7.74 -8.80 -13.30
C LEU A 232 -8.27 -9.97 -14.13
N GLY A 233 -9.26 -10.72 -13.62
CA GLY A 233 -9.79 -11.92 -14.28
C GLY A 233 -8.76 -13.03 -14.45
N THR A 234 -7.65 -13.01 -13.70
CA THR A 234 -6.53 -13.94 -13.86
C THR A 234 -6.78 -15.30 -13.22
N GLU A 235 -7.63 -15.35 -12.19
CA GLU A 235 -7.99 -16.56 -11.46
C GLU A 235 -9.28 -16.33 -10.63
N THR A 236 -9.92 -17.40 -10.13
CA THR A 236 -11.03 -17.25 -9.17
C THR A 236 -10.49 -16.87 -7.80
N GLU A 237 -11.30 -16.18 -6.99
CA GLU A 237 -10.91 -15.82 -5.61
C GLU A 237 -10.52 -17.06 -4.79
N SER A 238 -11.27 -18.16 -4.94
CA SER A 238 -10.99 -19.43 -4.27
C SER A 238 -9.65 -20.06 -4.71
N ALA A 239 -9.31 -20.02 -6.00
CA ALA A 239 -8.03 -20.53 -6.51
C ALA A 239 -6.85 -19.70 -6.00
N CYS A 240 -7.00 -18.37 -5.99
CA CYS A 240 -6.00 -17.46 -5.44
C CYS A 240 -5.76 -17.69 -3.95
N LEU A 241 -6.83 -17.86 -3.18
CA LEU A 241 -6.74 -18.16 -1.75
C LEU A 241 -6.19 -19.57 -1.48
N ALA A 242 -6.44 -20.55 -2.35
CA ALA A 242 -5.80 -21.87 -2.24
C ALA A 242 -4.28 -21.78 -2.44
N LYS A 243 -3.82 -20.89 -3.33
CA LYS A 243 -2.40 -20.64 -3.58
C LYS A 243 -1.71 -19.87 -2.45
N PHE A 244 -2.31 -18.79 -1.95
CA PHE A 244 -1.70 -17.93 -0.95
C PHE A 244 -2.05 -18.28 0.50
N GLY A 245 -3.04 -19.15 0.71
CA GLY A 245 -3.58 -19.51 2.01
C GLY A 245 -4.82 -18.69 2.38
N GLN A 246 -5.76 -19.34 3.06
CA GLN A 246 -7.06 -18.76 3.45
C GLN A 246 -7.04 -18.05 4.81
N THR A 247 -6.12 -18.41 5.71
CA THR A 247 -6.08 -17.85 7.06
C THR A 247 -5.18 -16.62 7.13
N THR A 248 -5.65 -15.61 7.86
CA THR A 248 -4.87 -14.41 8.18
C THR A 248 -3.77 -14.70 9.20
N SER A 249 -3.82 -15.84 9.88
CA SER A 249 -2.95 -16.20 11.02
C SER A 249 -1.67 -16.93 10.66
N THR A 250 -1.51 -17.42 9.43
CA THR A 250 -0.30 -18.16 9.02
C THR A 250 0.38 -17.50 7.84
N LEU A 251 1.69 -17.27 7.94
CA LEU A 251 2.51 -16.78 6.85
C LEU A 251 2.86 -17.93 5.90
N THR A 252 2.56 -17.77 4.62
CA THR A 252 2.85 -18.76 3.58
C THR A 252 3.96 -18.25 2.67
N GLU A 253 4.81 -19.16 2.20
CA GLU A 253 5.87 -18.85 1.25
C GLU A 253 5.35 -18.23 -0.06
N PRO A 254 4.27 -18.73 -0.69
CA PRO A 254 3.71 -18.11 -1.88
C PRO A 254 3.28 -16.66 -1.68
N TRP A 255 2.74 -16.31 -0.50
CA TRP A 255 2.36 -14.92 -0.21
C TRP A 255 3.58 -14.02 -0.02
N LEU A 256 4.60 -14.50 0.68
CA LEU A 256 5.87 -13.77 0.82
C LEU A 256 6.50 -13.47 -0.54
N ALA A 257 6.61 -14.49 -1.39
CA ALA A 257 7.15 -14.35 -2.74
C ALA A 257 6.33 -13.36 -3.57
N HIS A 258 5.00 -13.49 -3.57
CA HIS A 258 4.11 -12.59 -4.31
C HIS A 258 4.27 -11.12 -3.88
N CYS A 259 4.30 -10.86 -2.56
CA CYS A 259 4.55 -9.53 -2.02
C CYS A 259 5.91 -8.97 -2.44
N PHE A 260 6.95 -9.79 -2.33
CA PHE A 260 8.30 -9.40 -2.70
C PHE A 260 8.42 -9.07 -4.19
N ASP A 261 7.80 -9.88 -5.04
CA ASP A 261 7.78 -9.68 -6.49
C ASP A 261 6.99 -8.42 -6.87
N ASN A 262 5.83 -8.18 -6.24
CA ASN A 262 5.09 -6.93 -6.42
C ASN A 262 5.93 -5.71 -6.02
N HIS A 263 6.62 -5.75 -4.87
CA HIS A 263 7.51 -4.65 -4.46
C HIS A 263 8.66 -4.41 -5.44
N LYS A 264 9.27 -5.49 -5.96
CA LYS A 264 10.35 -5.37 -6.95
C LYS A 264 9.85 -4.77 -8.27
N ALA A 265 8.71 -5.23 -8.76
CA ALA A 265 8.11 -4.73 -9.99
C ALA A 265 7.69 -3.26 -9.85
N ALA A 266 7.03 -2.92 -8.74
CA ALA A 266 6.54 -1.57 -8.48
C ALA A 266 7.67 -0.55 -8.31
N PHE A 267 8.83 -0.94 -7.78
CA PHE A 267 9.91 -0.01 -7.42
C PHE A 267 10.33 0.93 -8.57
N THR A 268 10.25 0.46 -9.81
CA THR A 268 10.58 1.25 -11.02
C THR A 268 9.39 1.47 -11.94
N ALA A 269 8.19 1.01 -11.59
CA ALA A 269 6.99 1.12 -12.41
C ALA A 269 6.03 2.19 -11.89
N ASP A 270 5.24 2.78 -12.78
CA ASP A 270 4.17 3.73 -12.42
C ASP A 270 2.95 3.01 -11.80
N ARG A 271 2.96 1.68 -11.81
CA ARG A 271 1.89 0.79 -11.35
C ARG A 271 2.35 -0.07 -10.18
N ASN A 272 1.46 -0.27 -9.21
CA ASN A 272 1.63 -1.19 -8.09
C ASN A 272 0.30 -1.93 -7.85
N GLU A 273 0.25 -3.24 -8.10
CA GLU A 273 -1.00 -4.01 -8.03
C GLU A 273 -1.61 -4.01 -6.63
N HIS A 274 -0.78 -3.95 -5.60
CA HIS A 274 -1.29 -3.92 -4.23
C HIS A 274 -1.96 -2.57 -3.95
N TYR A 275 -1.48 -1.45 -4.50
CA TYR A 275 -2.20 -0.17 -4.43
C TYR A 275 -3.53 -0.23 -5.15
N ARG A 276 -3.55 -0.82 -6.35
CA ARG A 276 -4.78 -1.00 -7.13
C ARG A 276 -5.79 -1.87 -6.39
N ALA A 277 -5.36 -2.98 -5.80
CA ALA A 277 -6.21 -3.82 -4.96
C ALA A 277 -6.77 -3.06 -3.74
N ALA A 278 -5.97 -2.18 -3.12
CA ALA A 278 -6.43 -1.36 -1.99
C ALA A 278 -7.46 -0.32 -2.43
N ALA A 279 -7.23 0.36 -3.55
CA ALA A 279 -8.18 1.31 -4.11
C ALA A 279 -9.48 0.63 -4.53
N TYR A 280 -9.41 -0.57 -5.11
CA TYR A 280 -10.57 -1.38 -5.41
C TYR A 280 -11.38 -1.74 -4.15
N ALA A 281 -10.72 -2.17 -3.06
CA ALA A 281 -11.38 -2.43 -1.79
C ALA A 281 -12.01 -1.15 -1.21
N ALA A 282 -11.29 -0.02 -1.25
CA ALA A 282 -11.79 1.27 -0.81
C ALA A 282 -13.01 1.73 -1.62
N ASN A 283 -13.03 1.50 -2.93
CA ASN A 283 -14.16 1.83 -3.80
C ASN A 283 -15.44 1.12 -3.38
N LYS A 284 -15.37 -0.14 -2.92
CA LYS A 284 -16.55 -0.84 -2.37
C LYS A 284 -17.12 -0.12 -1.14
N THR A 285 -16.25 0.31 -0.22
CA THR A 285 -16.66 1.07 0.97
C THR A 285 -17.20 2.44 0.60
N VAL A 286 -16.58 3.14 -0.35
CA VAL A 286 -17.04 4.44 -0.85
C VAL A 286 -18.40 4.31 -1.52
N LYS A 287 -18.60 3.33 -2.40
CA LYS A 287 -19.89 3.06 -3.04
C LYS A 287 -20.99 2.77 -2.03
N ALA A 288 -20.72 1.92 -1.04
CA ALA A 288 -21.68 1.62 0.02
C ALA A 288 -22.07 2.88 0.82
N ALA A 289 -21.10 3.75 1.13
CA ALA A 289 -21.36 5.00 1.85
C ALA A 289 -22.12 6.05 1.03
N LEU A 290 -22.10 5.94 -0.31
CA LEU A 290 -22.76 6.86 -1.23
C LEU A 290 -24.07 6.31 -1.81
N ALA A 291 -24.45 5.05 -1.52
CA ALA A 291 -25.58 4.36 -2.13
C ALA A 291 -26.93 5.08 -1.98
N ASP A 292 -27.11 5.83 -0.89
CA ASP A 292 -28.34 6.58 -0.59
C ASP A 292 -28.25 8.08 -0.96
N ALA A 293 -27.09 8.53 -1.45
CA ALA A 293 -26.93 9.87 -1.96
C ALA A 293 -27.38 9.92 -3.44
N GLY A 294 -27.97 11.03 -3.87
CA GLY A 294 -28.14 11.31 -5.30
C GLY A 294 -26.77 11.48 -6.00
N ALA A 295 -26.61 12.46 -6.89
CA ALA A 295 -25.27 12.80 -7.37
C ALA A 295 -24.37 13.18 -6.17
N PRO A 296 -23.33 12.41 -5.84
CA PRO A 296 -22.57 12.61 -4.61
C PRO A 296 -21.76 13.89 -4.71
N THR A 297 -21.84 14.74 -3.69
CA THR A 297 -21.02 15.96 -3.63
C THR A 297 -19.56 15.60 -3.38
N ALA A 298 -18.62 16.45 -3.82
CA ALA A 298 -17.21 16.29 -3.51
C ALA A 298 -16.93 16.11 -2.00
N ALA A 299 -17.67 16.82 -1.14
CA ALA A 299 -17.55 16.69 0.32
C ALA A 299 -17.96 15.29 0.81
N ALA A 300 -19.04 14.71 0.28
CA ALA A 300 -19.48 13.37 0.61
C ALA A 300 -18.46 12.31 0.16
N ILE A 301 -17.88 12.49 -1.03
CA ILE A 301 -16.83 11.61 -1.57
C ILE A 301 -15.59 11.63 -0.66
N LEU A 302 -15.11 12.82 -0.27
CA LEU A 302 -13.96 12.97 0.62
C LEU A 302 -14.21 12.36 2.02
N ALA A 303 -15.43 12.51 2.54
CA ALA A 303 -15.83 11.91 3.82
C ALA A 303 -15.88 10.37 3.74
N ALA A 304 -16.42 9.82 2.65
CA ALA A 304 -16.44 8.38 2.41
C ALA A 304 -15.02 7.82 2.24
N LEU A 305 -14.17 8.51 1.48
CA LEU A 305 -12.77 8.12 1.26
C LEU A 305 -11.98 8.09 2.57
N SER A 306 -12.18 9.09 3.44
CA SER A 306 -11.53 9.17 4.76
C SER A 306 -12.01 8.09 5.75
N LYS A 307 -13.10 7.38 5.46
CA LYS A 307 -13.54 6.21 6.23
C LYS A 307 -12.99 4.91 5.63
N ALA A 308 -12.74 4.89 4.33
CA ALA A 308 -12.22 3.73 3.62
C ALA A 308 -10.70 3.53 3.82
N TYR A 309 -10.00 4.62 4.15
CA TYR A 309 -8.56 4.67 4.47
C TYR A 309 -8.36 5.20 5.89
#